data_AF-A0A173Z5E0-F1
#
_entry.id   AF-A0A173Z5E0-F1
#
_cell.length_a   1.000
_cell.length_b   1.000
_cell.length_c   1.000
_cell.angle_alpha   90.00
_cell.angle_beta   90.00
_cell.angle_gamma   90.00
#
_symmetry.space_group_name_H-M   'P 1'
#
loop_
_entity.id
_entity.type
_entity.pdbx_description
1 polymer ?
#
loop_
_entity_poly.entity_id
_entity_poly.type
_entity_poly.pdbx_seq_one_letter_code
_entity_poly.pdbx_strand_id
1 'polypeptide(L)'
;MIKYNFNLEKLKKFFKLKRKDKNDGFTLVELVAVMAIIAILAAAFIPRFGNYLTEAKKVGILNEAKSIVTAYESIRHKSGFDTDSIGSDFEGDNLPLEAGTLTKLSSATVEQCKLIIDTESNNFTFNDDGTSIIINDDASNSITLD
;
A
#
# COMPACT_ATOMS: atom_id res chain seq x y z
N MET A 1 78.17 10.03 4.07
CA MET A 1 76.73 10.39 4.08
C MET A 1 76.33 10.78 2.65
N ILE A 2 75.68 9.88 1.91
CA ILE A 2 75.25 10.13 0.52
C ILE A 2 73.95 10.94 0.55
N LYS A 3 73.95 12.15 -0.02
CA LYS A 3 72.74 12.96 -0.20
C LYS A 3 72.03 12.53 -1.49
N TYR A 4 70.82 11.97 -1.38
CA TYR A 4 69.96 11.72 -2.55
C TYR A 4 69.33 13.03 -3.03
N ASN A 5 69.59 13.41 -4.29
CA ASN A 5 68.98 14.56 -4.93
C ASN A 5 67.57 14.18 -5.43
N PHE A 6 66.55 14.48 -4.64
CA PHE A 6 65.16 14.20 -4.97
C PHE A 6 64.68 15.15 -6.08
N ASN A 7 64.53 14.62 -7.29
CA ASN A 7 64.11 15.39 -8.46
C ASN A 7 62.57 15.57 -8.47
N LEU A 8 62.09 16.72 -7.98
CA LEU A 8 60.66 17.06 -7.90
C LEU A 8 59.96 17.13 -9.28
N GLU A 9 60.69 17.36 -10.37
CA GLU A 9 60.12 17.39 -11.72
C GLU A 9 59.61 16.00 -12.15
N LYS A 10 60.33 14.93 -11.77
CA LYS A 10 59.85 13.56 -11.99
C LYS A 10 58.56 13.29 -11.21
N LEU A 11 58.43 13.77 -9.97
CA LEU A 11 57.24 13.55 -9.13
C LEU A 11 56.00 14.30 -9.66
N LYS A 12 56.17 15.51 -10.18
CA LYS A 12 55.07 16.27 -10.82
C LYS A 12 54.55 15.56 -12.08
N LYS A 13 55.42 14.87 -12.81
CA LYS A 13 55.04 14.08 -14.00
C LYS A 13 54.23 12.82 -13.63
N PHE A 14 54.48 12.23 -12.47
CA PHE A 14 53.68 11.11 -11.94
C PHE A 14 52.29 11.53 -11.46
N PHE A 15 52.10 12.76 -10.97
CA PHE A 15 50.78 13.24 -10.52
C PHE A 15 49.92 13.87 -11.63
N LYS A 16 50.47 14.05 -12.85
CA LYS A 16 49.70 14.51 -14.01
C LYS A 16 48.99 13.33 -14.69
N LEU A 17 48.18 12.61 -13.92
CA LEU A 17 47.17 11.72 -14.49
C LEU A 17 46.15 12.61 -15.21
N LYS A 18 46.23 12.64 -16.53
CA LYS A 18 45.26 13.28 -17.41
C LYS A 18 43.94 12.54 -17.24
N ARG A 19 43.10 12.96 -16.29
CA ARG A 19 41.72 12.49 -16.16
C ARG A 19 41.03 12.87 -17.47
N LYS A 20 40.88 11.89 -18.36
CA LYS A 20 40.03 12.03 -19.54
C LYS A 20 38.61 11.89 -19.01
N ASP A 21 38.09 12.98 -18.46
CA ASP A 21 36.70 13.08 -18.05
C ASP A 21 35.88 12.98 -19.34
N LYS A 22 35.53 11.74 -19.70
CA LYS A 22 34.44 11.45 -20.62
C LYS A 22 33.17 11.78 -19.86
N ASN A 23 32.84 13.06 -19.80
CA ASN A 23 31.55 13.52 -19.34
C ASN A 23 30.55 13.20 -20.46
N ASP A 24 30.25 11.92 -20.65
CA ASP A 24 29.06 11.47 -21.39
C ASP A 24 27.86 11.75 -20.46
N GLY A 25 27.57 13.04 -20.29
CA GLY A 25 26.39 13.50 -19.58
C GLY A 25 25.17 13.34 -20.47
N PHE A 26 24.04 12.96 -19.87
CA PHE A 26 22.74 12.94 -20.53
C PHE A 26 22.46 14.33 -21.11
N THR A 27 22.15 14.42 -22.39
CA THR A 27 21.80 15.69 -23.02
C THR A 27 20.42 16.14 -22.53
N LEU A 28 20.19 17.46 -22.43
CA LEU A 28 18.86 17.98 -22.10
C LEU A 28 17.81 17.52 -23.12
N VAL A 29 18.22 17.33 -24.38
CA VAL A 29 17.34 16.84 -25.45
C VAL A 29 16.88 15.41 -25.19
N GLU A 30 17.79 14.52 -24.78
CA GLU A 30 17.42 13.14 -24.43
C GLU A 30 16.44 13.12 -23.25
N LEU A 31 16.65 13.98 -22.25
CA LEU A 31 15.74 14.05 -21.11
C LEU A 31 14.34 14.56 -21.50
N VAL A 32 14.27 15.61 -22.33
CA VAL A 32 12.99 16.17 -22.78
C VAL A 32 12.23 15.19 -23.66
N ALA A 33 12.92 14.45 -24.54
CA ALA A 33 12.29 13.41 -25.36
C ALA A 33 11.69 12.29 -24.49
N VAL A 34 12.37 11.87 -23.42
CA VAL A 34 11.87 10.85 -22.48
C VAL A 34 10.65 11.36 -21.71
N MET A 35 10.69 12.60 -21.19
CA MET A 35 9.53 13.18 -20.49
C MET A 35 8.31 13.32 -21.40
N ALA A 36 8.52 13.64 -22.69
CA ALA A 36 7.43 13.69 -23.66
C ALA A 36 6.75 12.33 -23.86
N ILE A 37 7.53 11.24 -23.98
CA ILE A 37 6.98 9.88 -24.11
C ILE A 37 6.27 9.45 -22.81
N ILE A 38 6.88 9.70 -21.64
CA ILE A 38 6.26 9.39 -20.34
C ILE A 38 4.94 10.14 -20.17
N ALA A 39 4.85 11.42 -20.59
CA ALA A 39 3.63 12.20 -20.51
C ALA A 39 2.49 11.60 -21.35
N ILE A 40 2.78 11.15 -22.57
CA ILE A 40 1.79 10.49 -23.45
C ILE A 40 1.31 9.18 -22.82
N LEU A 41 2.24 8.35 -22.34
CA LEU A 41 1.90 7.08 -21.69
C LEU A 41 1.09 7.31 -20.42
N ALA A 42 1.51 8.23 -19.56
CA ALA A 42 0.80 8.55 -18.31
C ALA A 42 -0.63 9.02 -18.57
N ALA A 43 -0.84 9.92 -19.53
CA ALA A 43 -2.16 10.42 -19.89
C ALA A 43 -3.13 9.31 -20.31
N ALA A 44 -2.67 8.31 -21.06
CA ALA A 44 -3.48 7.17 -21.48
C ALA A 44 -3.74 6.15 -20.35
N PHE A 45 -2.87 6.11 -19.33
CA PHE A 45 -2.83 5.02 -18.36
C PHE A 45 -3.51 5.36 -17.02
N ILE A 46 -3.49 6.64 -16.61
CA ILE A 46 -4.15 7.14 -15.39
C ILE A 46 -5.63 6.70 -15.23
N PRO A 47 -6.52 6.84 -16.24
CA PRO A 47 -7.95 6.54 -16.04
C PRO A 47 -8.23 5.07 -15.76
N ARG A 48 -7.37 4.15 -16.24
CA ARG A 48 -7.55 2.71 -16.02
C ARG A 48 -7.19 2.33 -14.60
N PHE A 49 -6.18 2.96 -14.01
CA PHE A 49 -5.68 2.62 -12.68
C PHE A 49 -6.66 2.88 -11.54
N GLY A 50 -7.53 3.90 -11.66
CA GLY A 50 -8.50 4.24 -10.62
C GLY A 50 -9.42 3.06 -10.27
N ASN A 51 -10.05 2.45 -11.28
CA ASN A 51 -10.97 1.35 -11.08
C ASN A 51 -10.27 0.11 -10.49
N TYR A 52 -9.06 -0.22 -10.97
CA TYR A 52 -8.31 -1.36 -10.43
C TYR A 52 -7.90 -1.16 -8.97
N LEU A 53 -7.56 0.07 -8.58
CA LEU A 53 -7.22 0.38 -7.20
C LEU A 53 -8.45 0.23 -6.29
N THR A 54 -9.61 0.72 -6.74
CA THR A 54 -10.88 0.55 -6.02
C THR A 54 -11.23 -0.93 -5.86
N GLU A 55 -11.15 -1.73 -6.93
CA GLU A 55 -11.42 -3.18 -6.84
C GLU A 55 -10.43 -3.91 -5.94
N ALA A 56 -9.14 -3.56 -5.98
CA ALA A 56 -8.14 -4.12 -5.06
C ALA A 56 -8.47 -3.79 -3.59
N LYS A 57 -8.93 -2.57 -3.32
CA LYS A 57 -9.42 -2.18 -1.98
C LYS A 57 -10.66 -2.99 -1.58
N LYS A 58 -11.65 -3.16 -2.47
CA LYS A 58 -12.86 -3.97 -2.21
C LYS A 58 -12.50 -5.40 -1.82
N VAL A 59 -11.62 -6.03 -2.60
CA VAL A 59 -11.17 -7.40 -2.32
C VAL A 59 -10.43 -7.48 -0.98
N GLY A 60 -9.61 -6.49 -0.66
CA GLY A 60 -8.91 -6.42 0.63
C GLY A 60 -9.88 -6.36 1.81
N ILE A 61 -10.91 -5.51 1.72
CA ILE A 61 -11.96 -5.38 2.74
C ILE A 61 -12.81 -6.65 2.83
N LEU A 62 -13.19 -7.23 1.69
CA LEU A 62 -13.96 -8.47 1.66
C LEU A 62 -13.23 -9.61 2.35
N ASN A 63 -11.92 -9.73 2.12
CA ASN A 63 -11.09 -10.73 2.79
C ASN A 63 -11.01 -10.50 4.30
N GLU A 64 -10.86 -9.25 4.74
CA GLU A 64 -10.84 -8.89 6.15
C GLU A 64 -12.19 -9.17 6.83
N ALA A 65 -13.31 -8.77 6.20
CA ALA A 65 -14.66 -9.09 6.67
C ALA A 65 -14.88 -10.60 6.81
N LYS A 66 -14.44 -11.40 5.83
CA LYS A 66 -14.50 -12.88 5.90
C LYS A 66 -13.73 -13.43 7.09
N SER A 67 -12.51 -12.93 7.33
CA SER A 67 -11.69 -13.34 8.47
C SER A 67 -12.38 -12.99 9.80
N ILE A 68 -12.98 -11.81 9.91
CA ILE A 68 -13.73 -11.37 11.10
C ILE A 68 -14.94 -12.28 11.34
N VAL A 69 -15.76 -12.54 10.33
CA VAL A 69 -16.95 -13.40 10.51
C VAL A 69 -16.55 -14.84 10.85
N THR A 70 -15.48 -15.36 10.24
CA THR A 70 -14.96 -16.70 10.59
C THR A 70 -14.46 -16.76 12.03
N ALA A 71 -13.75 -15.71 12.48
CA ALA A 71 -13.31 -15.57 13.86
C ALA A 71 -14.48 -15.44 14.83
N TYR A 72 -15.48 -14.63 14.49
CA TYR A 72 -16.71 -14.48 15.26
C TYR A 72 -17.40 -15.82 15.48
N GLU A 73 -17.63 -16.59 14.41
CA GLU A 73 -18.25 -17.91 14.48
C GLU A 73 -17.43 -18.86 15.35
N SER A 74 -16.10 -18.83 15.21
CA SER A 74 -15.19 -19.66 16.02
C SER A 74 -15.25 -19.32 17.51
N ILE A 75 -15.31 -18.04 17.87
CA ILE A 75 -15.43 -17.58 19.27
C ILE A 75 -16.81 -17.92 19.81
N ARG A 76 -17.88 -17.67 19.05
CA ARG A 76 -19.27 -17.93 19.43
C ARG A 76 -19.52 -19.42 19.70
N HIS A 77 -18.84 -20.30 18.98
CA HIS A 77 -18.89 -21.74 19.24
C HIS A 77 -18.09 -22.19 20.48
N LYS A 78 -17.04 -21.45 20.85
CA LYS A 78 -16.11 -21.81 21.96
C LYS A 78 -16.52 -21.20 23.30
N SER A 79 -17.09 -20.01 23.28
CA SER A 79 -17.60 -19.27 24.43
C SER A 79 -18.92 -18.63 24.02
N GLY A 80 -19.92 -18.58 24.91
CA GLY A 80 -21.20 -17.89 24.67
C GLY A 80 -21.02 -16.37 24.56
N PHE A 81 -20.30 -15.96 23.52
CA PHE A 81 -19.87 -14.62 23.19
C PHE A 81 -20.99 -13.97 22.40
N ASP A 82 -21.50 -12.86 22.92
CA ASP A 82 -22.72 -12.18 22.45
C ASP A 82 -22.44 -10.69 22.21
N THR A 83 -21.21 -10.37 21.77
CA THR A 83 -20.82 -9.01 21.42
C THR A 83 -20.60 -8.93 19.92
N ASP A 84 -21.34 -8.02 19.30
CA ASP A 84 -21.32 -7.74 17.86
C ASP A 84 -20.19 -6.76 17.46
N SER A 85 -19.44 -6.29 18.45
CA SER A 85 -18.33 -5.35 18.29
C SER A 85 -17.04 -6.09 17.93
N ILE A 86 -16.40 -5.65 16.85
CA ILE A 86 -15.07 -6.15 16.45
C ILE A 86 -14.04 -5.41 17.30
N GLY A 87 -13.10 -6.12 17.93
CA GLY A 87 -12.16 -5.52 18.86
C GLY A 87 -11.13 -6.50 19.42
N SER A 88 -10.57 -6.19 20.58
CA SER A 88 -9.50 -6.95 21.24
C SER A 88 -9.80 -8.42 21.52
N ASP A 89 -11.07 -8.83 21.42
CA ASP A 89 -11.50 -10.20 21.63
C ASP A 89 -11.29 -11.10 20.40
N PHE A 90 -11.05 -10.48 19.24
CA PHE A 90 -10.83 -11.15 17.96
C PHE A 90 -9.36 -11.27 17.61
N GLU A 91 -8.56 -10.30 18.04
CA GLU A 91 -7.21 -10.07 17.56
C GLU A 91 -6.19 -10.02 18.71
N GLY A 92 -5.20 -10.92 18.68
CA GLY A 92 -4.14 -10.98 19.71
C GLY A 92 -3.58 -12.38 19.94
N ASP A 93 -2.74 -12.52 20.96
CA ASP A 93 -2.10 -13.80 21.28
C ASP A 93 -3.12 -14.86 21.71
N ASN A 94 -3.13 -16.00 21.01
CA ASN A 94 -4.09 -17.11 21.20
C ASN A 94 -5.56 -16.77 20.90
N LEU A 95 -5.79 -15.71 20.13
CA LEU A 95 -7.09 -15.37 19.57
C LEU A 95 -7.21 -15.85 18.11
N PRO A 96 -8.42 -15.83 17.52
CA PRO A 96 -8.61 -16.35 16.17
C PRO A 96 -7.92 -15.55 15.07
N LEU A 97 -7.63 -14.26 15.29
CA LEU A 97 -6.83 -13.43 14.41
C LEU A 97 -5.53 -13.00 15.08
N GLU A 98 -4.47 -12.93 14.28
CA GLU A 98 -3.17 -12.42 14.70
C GLU A 98 -3.21 -10.89 14.86
N ALA A 99 -2.46 -10.36 15.82
CA ALA A 99 -2.33 -8.92 16.06
C ALA A 99 -1.88 -8.15 14.80
N GLY A 100 -2.63 -7.12 14.41
CA GLY A 100 -2.40 -6.32 13.21
C GLY A 100 -3.10 -6.84 11.94
N THR A 101 -4.00 -7.81 12.04
CA THR A 101 -4.86 -8.26 10.93
C THR A 101 -6.04 -7.31 10.69
N LEU A 102 -6.58 -6.66 11.74
CA LEU A 102 -7.72 -5.75 11.65
C LEU A 102 -7.22 -4.31 11.47
N THR A 103 -6.96 -3.94 10.22
CA THR A 103 -6.36 -2.64 9.89
C THR A 103 -7.29 -1.71 9.14
N LYS A 104 -8.37 -2.23 8.54
CA LYS A 104 -9.29 -1.43 7.71
C LYS A 104 -10.71 -1.44 8.25
N LEU A 105 -11.11 -2.51 8.94
CA LEU A 105 -12.46 -2.71 9.48
C LEU A 105 -12.50 -2.67 11.02
N SER A 106 -11.51 -2.05 11.65
CA SER A 106 -11.39 -1.87 13.11
C SER A 106 -12.64 -1.25 13.77
N SER A 107 -13.38 -0.40 13.04
CA SER A 107 -14.60 0.28 13.52
C SER A 107 -15.91 -0.40 13.10
N ALA A 108 -15.84 -1.49 12.33
CA ALA A 108 -17.02 -2.19 11.83
C ALA A 108 -17.68 -3.05 12.92
N THR A 109 -18.97 -3.36 12.74
CA THR A 109 -19.65 -4.41 13.50
C THR A 109 -19.69 -5.72 12.72
N VAL A 110 -19.85 -6.83 13.44
CA VAL A 110 -19.95 -8.17 12.83
C VAL A 110 -21.12 -8.25 11.84
N GLU A 111 -22.25 -7.58 12.14
CA GLU A 111 -23.42 -7.46 11.26
C GLU A 111 -23.07 -6.77 9.95
N GLN A 112 -22.30 -5.68 10.02
CA GLN A 112 -21.82 -4.98 8.82
C GLN A 112 -20.88 -5.86 8.00
N CYS A 113 -20.00 -6.63 8.65
CA CYS A 113 -19.15 -7.59 7.94
C CYS A 113 -19.95 -8.72 7.28
N LYS A 114 -21.02 -9.23 7.89
CA LYS A 114 -21.92 -10.22 7.27
C LYS A 114 -22.57 -9.67 5.99
N LEU A 115 -23.02 -8.41 6.01
CA LEU A 115 -23.60 -7.75 4.84
C LEU A 115 -22.57 -7.56 3.71
N ILE A 116 -21.32 -7.25 4.03
CA ILE A 116 -20.24 -7.11 3.04
C ILE A 116 -19.92 -8.46 2.37
N ILE A 117 -19.98 -9.56 3.11
CA ILE A 117 -19.69 -10.91 2.59
C ILE A 117 -20.83 -11.43 1.71
N ASP A 118 -22.06 -11.08 2.01
CA ASP A 118 -23.24 -11.41 1.20
C ASP A 118 -23.32 -10.49 -0.04
N THR A 119 -22.35 -10.68 -0.94
CA THR A 119 -22.24 -9.97 -2.21
C THR A 119 -23.36 -10.36 -3.21
N GLU A 120 -24.11 -11.42 -2.93
CA GLU A 120 -25.26 -11.83 -3.76
C GLU A 120 -26.48 -10.95 -3.50
N SER A 121 -26.70 -10.57 -2.23
CA SER A 121 -27.86 -9.76 -1.82
C SER A 121 -27.53 -8.29 -1.61
N ASN A 122 -26.27 -7.95 -1.35
CA ASN A 122 -25.85 -6.60 -0.95
C ASN A 122 -24.70 -6.06 -1.79
N ASN A 123 -24.69 -4.74 -1.98
CA ASN A 123 -23.61 -4.00 -2.61
C ASN A 123 -22.90 -3.15 -1.55
N PHE A 124 -21.59 -2.95 -1.69
CA PHE A 124 -20.87 -1.96 -0.92
C PHE A 124 -20.01 -1.07 -1.83
N THR A 125 -20.09 0.23 -1.60
CA THR A 125 -19.40 1.26 -2.38
C THR A 125 -18.48 2.05 -1.47
N PHE A 126 -17.41 2.60 -2.03
CA PHE A 126 -16.60 3.58 -1.30
C PHE A 126 -17.21 4.95 -1.46
N ASN A 127 -17.10 5.76 -0.40
CA ASN A 127 -17.31 7.19 -0.53
C ASN A 127 -16.27 7.83 -1.46
N ASP A 128 -16.60 9.00 -2.00
CA ASP A 128 -15.77 9.74 -2.95
C ASP A 128 -14.34 9.99 -2.42
N ASP A 129 -14.18 10.08 -1.11
CA ASP A 129 -12.90 10.30 -0.42
C ASP A 129 -12.12 9.00 -0.16
N GLY A 130 -12.74 7.83 -0.36
CA GLY A 130 -12.15 6.50 -0.16
C GLY A 130 -11.88 6.14 1.31
N THR A 131 -12.40 6.92 2.26
CA THR A 131 -12.21 6.80 3.71
C THR A 131 -13.30 5.99 4.41
N SER A 132 -14.37 5.65 3.70
CA SER A 132 -15.49 4.91 4.27
C SER A 132 -16.20 4.08 3.21
N ILE A 133 -16.86 3.03 3.67
CA ILE A 133 -17.69 2.14 2.88
C ILE A 133 -19.15 2.43 3.21
N ILE A 134 -20.00 2.50 2.20
CA ILE A 134 -21.45 2.53 2.34
C ILE A 134 -22.00 1.19 1.88
N ILE A 135 -22.81 0.54 2.71
CA ILE A 135 -23.50 -0.71 2.38
C ILE A 135 -24.89 -0.37 1.86
N ASN A 136 -25.27 -0.96 0.72
CA ASN A 136 -26.58 -0.81 0.06
C ASN A 136 -27.01 0.64 -0.21
N ASP A 137 -26.04 1.55 -0.36
CA ASP A 137 -26.30 2.98 -0.53
C ASP A 137 -27.04 3.64 0.65
N ASP A 138 -27.01 3.01 1.83
CA ASP A 138 -27.57 3.55 3.08
C ASP A 138 -26.46 4.19 3.92
N ALA A 139 -26.47 5.52 4.01
CA ALA A 139 -25.52 6.29 4.80
C ALA A 139 -25.55 5.93 6.30
N SER A 140 -26.64 5.33 6.79
CA SER A 140 -26.76 4.83 8.17
C SER A 140 -25.92 3.58 8.42
N ASN A 141 -25.53 2.89 7.34
CA ASN A 141 -24.74 1.66 7.37
C ASN A 141 -23.33 1.87 6.82
N SER A 142 -22.76 3.05 7.11
CA SER A 142 -21.40 3.40 6.72
C SER A 142 -20.36 2.87 7.71
N ILE A 143 -19.24 2.39 7.21
CA ILE A 143 -18.06 1.97 8.00
C ILE A 143 -16.90 2.91 7.69
N THR A 144 -16.27 3.46 8.72
CA THR A 144 -15.04 4.25 8.57
C THR A 144 -13.84 3.32 8.44
N LEU A 145 -13.01 3.58 7.44
CA LEU A 145 -11.76 2.86 7.22
C LEU A 145 -10.60 3.64 7.83
N ASP A 146 -9.72 2.93 8.53
CA ASP A 146 -8.47 3.49 9.07
C ASP A 146 -7.32 3.51 8.03
#